data_AF-A0A6G3CP69-F1
#
_entry.id   AF-A0A6G3CP69-F1
#
_cell.length_a   1.000
_cell.length_b   1.000
_cell.length_c   1.000
_cell.angle_alpha   90.00
_cell.angle_beta   90.00
_cell.angle_gamma   90.00
#
_symmetry.space_group_name_H-M   'P 1'
#
loop_
_entity.id
_entity.type
_entity.pdbx_description
1 polymer ?
#
loop_
_entity_poly.entity_id
_entity_poly.type
_entity_poly.pdbx_seq_one_letter_code
_entity_poly.pdbx_strand_id
1 'polypeptide(L)' 'VCAEPGDSGGALFSGSTALGLTSGGSGNCSSGGTTFYQPVTEALSVYGVSII' A
#
# COMPACT_ATOMS: atom_id res chain seq x y z
N VAL A 1 9.53 -2.25 2.25
CA VAL A 1 9.58 -2.38 0.78
C VAL A 1 9.72 -0.98 0.20
N CYS A 2 10.39 -0.81 -0.94
CA CYS A 2 10.52 0.49 -1.62
C CYS A 2 9.29 0.74 -2.52
N ALA A 3 9.09 1.97 -2.97
CA ALA A 3 8.07 2.33 -3.97
C ALA A 3 8.59 3.46 -4.88
N GLU A 4 8.10 3.49 -6.12
CA GLU A 4 8.43 4.46 -7.16
C GLU A 4 7.17 5.12 -7.75
N PRO A 5 7.30 6.22 -8.52
CA PRO A 5 6.16 6.83 -9.21
C PRO A 5 5.45 5.80 -10.11
N GLY A 6 4.15 5.60 -9.85
CA GLY A 6 3.33 4.57 -10.51
C GLY A 6 2.86 3.45 -9.56
N ASP A 7 3.53 3.27 -8.42
CA ASP A 7 3.15 2.23 -7.44
C ASP A 7 2.00 2.64 -6.51
N SER A 8 1.61 3.92 -6.52
CA SER A 8 0.51 4.44 -5.71
C SER A 8 -0.80 3.70 -6.00
N GLY A 9 -1.50 3.28 -4.96
CA GLY A 9 -2.69 2.41 -5.02
C GLY A 9 -2.35 0.91 -5.06
N GLY A 10 -1.08 0.53 -5.19
CA GLY A 10 -0.63 -0.85 -5.17
C GLY A 10 -0.89 -1.56 -3.84
N ALA A 11 -1.05 -2.88 -3.89
CA ALA A 11 -1.41 -3.69 -2.74
C ALA A 11 -0.20 -4.02 -1.83
N LEU A 12 -0.34 -3.76 -0.53
CA LEU A 12 0.54 -4.30 0.51
C LEU A 12 -0.14 -5.49 1.19
N PHE A 13 0.53 -6.64 1.19
CA PHE A 13 0.04 -7.89 1.78
C PHE A 13 1.14 -8.64 2.52
N SER A 14 0.74 -9.50 3.45
CA SER A 14 1.60 -10.49 4.10
C SER A 14 0.91 -11.86 4.02
N GLY A 15 1.47 -12.77 3.22
CA GLY A 15 0.77 -14.00 2.84
C GLY A 15 -0.54 -13.69 2.12
N SER A 16 -1.66 -14.22 2.62
CA SER A 16 -3.01 -13.92 2.10
C SER A 16 -3.71 -12.75 2.81
N THR A 17 -3.02 -12.06 3.72
CA THR A 17 -3.61 -10.96 4.50
C THR A 17 -3.32 -9.62 3.83
N ALA A 18 -4.37 -8.89 3.42
CA ALA A 18 -4.26 -7.52 2.94
C ALA A 18 -4.00 -6.56 4.11
N LEU A 19 -3.03 -5.66 3.96
CA LEU A 19 -2.60 -4.73 5.00
C LEU A 19 -2.89 -3.27 4.63
N GLY A 20 -2.65 -2.90 3.37
CA GLY A 20 -2.80 -1.51 2.96
C GLY A 20 -2.61 -1.26 1.47
N LEU A 21 -2.72 0.02 1.11
CA LEU A 21 -2.54 0.53 -0.23
C LEU A 21 -1.36 1.52 -0.22
N THR A 22 -0.42 1.40 -1.14
CA THR A 22 0.69 2.36 -1.27
C THR A 22 0.13 3.77 -1.45
N SER A 23 0.44 4.68 -0.53
CA SER A 23 0.01 6.08 -0.63
C SER A 23 1.08 6.90 -1.36
N GLY A 24 2.32 6.77 -0.90
CA GLY A 24 3.48 7.46 -1.45
C GLY A 24 4.71 7.20 -0.60
N GLY A 25 5.78 7.95 -0.83
CA GLY A 25 7.04 7.72 -0.14
C GLY A 25 8.14 8.70 -0.53
N SER A 26 9.35 8.40 -0.08
CA SER A 26 10.57 9.11 -0.44
C SER A 26 11.68 8.11 -0.77
N GLY A 27 12.67 8.55 -1.55
CA GLY A 27 13.74 7.70 -2.05
C GLY A 27 13.37 7.00 -3.37
N ASN A 28 13.98 5.86 -3.64
CA ASN A 28 13.72 5.03 -4.83
C ASN A 28 14.14 3.57 -4.59
N CYS A 29 13.85 2.69 -5.54
CA CYS A 29 14.17 1.27 -5.38
C CYS A 29 15.65 0.91 -5.64
N SER A 30 16.48 1.87 -6.04
CA SER A 30 17.94 1.67 -6.22
C SER A 30 18.74 2.02 -4.96
N SER A 31 18.38 3.11 -4.27
CA SER A 31 19.09 3.62 -3.08
C SER A 31 18.36 3.37 -1.77
N GLY A 32 17.14 2.80 -1.84
CA GLY A 32 16.26 2.65 -0.69
C GLY A 32 15.39 3.89 -0.44
N GLY A 33 14.45 3.74 0.49
CA GLY A 33 13.45 4.76 0.76
C GLY A 33 12.47 4.35 1.85
N THR A 34 11.54 5.27 2.14
CA THR A 34 10.43 5.05 3.06
C THR A 34 9.12 5.10 2.29
N THR A 35 8.31 4.06 2.43
CA THR A 35 6.98 3.99 1.80
C THR A 35 5.90 4.02 2.88
N PHE A 36 4.87 4.84 2.64
CA PHE A 36 3.70 5.00 3.48
C PHE A 36 2.49 4.31 2.84
N TYR A 37 1.64 3.77 3.70
CA TYR A 37 0.48 2.99 3.29
C TYR A 37 -0.79 3.50 3.96
N GLN A 38 -1.86 3.54 3.19
CA GLN A 38 -3.21 3.69 3.69
C GLN A 38 -3.70 2.33 4.20
N PRO A 39 -4.12 2.18 5.48
CA PRO A 39 -4.67 0.92 5.98
C PRO A 39 -5.88 0.47 5.17
N VAL A 40 -5.91 -0.81 4.76
CA VAL A 40 -6.97 -1.31 3.88
C VAL A 40 -8.32 -1.37 4.61
N THR A 41 -8.32 -1.62 5.91
CA THR A 41 -9.53 -1.71 6.73
C THR A 41 -10.36 -0.43 6.73
N GLU A 42 -9.72 0.74 6.69
CA GLU A 42 -10.41 2.02 6.61
C GLU A 42 -11.17 2.16 5.28
N ALA A 43 -10.52 1.86 4.15
CA ALA A 43 -11.15 1.91 2.84
C ALA A 43 -12.30 0.90 2.71
N LEU A 44 -12.10 -0.33 3.18
CA LEU A 44 -13.15 -1.36 3.19
C LEU A 44 -14.39 -0.90 3.97
N SER A 45 -14.18 -0.29 5.14
CA SER A 45 -15.26 0.24 5.99
C SER A 45 -16.03 1.38 5.31
N VAL A 46 -15.31 2.35 4.74
CA VAL A 46 -15.91 3.51 4.06
C VAL A 46 -16.76 3.08 2.87
N TYR A 47 -16.31 2.11 2.09
CA TYR A 47 -16.99 1.68 0.87
C TYR A 47 -17.92 0.47 1.06
N GLY A 48 -17.95 -0.15 2.24
CA GLY A 48 -18.78 -1.33 2.51
C GLY A 48 -18.43 -2.54 1.64
N VAL A 49 -17.15 -2.72 1.31
CA VAL A 49 -16.65 -3.80 0.44
C VAL A 49 -15.77 -4.78 1.22
N SER A 50 -15.55 -5.96 0.65
CA SER A 50 -14.66 -7.00 1.18
C SER A 50 -13.58 -7.38 0.16
N ILE A 51 -12.46 -7.91 0.65
CA ILE A 51 -11.44 -8.55 -0.19
C ILE A 51 -11.99 -9.88 -0.74
N ILE A 52 -11.70 -10.18 -2.02
CA ILE A 52 -12.11 -11.41 -2.72
C ILE A 52 -11.02 -12.49 -2.70
#